data_AF-A0A240C424-F1
#
_entry.id   AF-A0A240C424-F1
#
_cell.length_a   1.000
_cell.length_b   1.000
_cell.length_c   1.000
_cell.angle_alpha   90.00
_cell.angle_beta   90.00
_cell.angle_gamma   90.00
#
_symmetry.space_group_name_H-M   'P 1'
#
loop_
_entity.id
_entity.type
_entity.pdbx_description
1 polymer ?
#
loop_
_entity_poly.entity_id
_entity_poly.type
_entity_poly.pdbx_seq_one_letter_code
_entity_poly.pdbx_strand_id
1 'polypeptide(L)' 'MRTYKEYWLNAFNYKGISTVTDLLICLMINLGILVLINLLGLVVPVSKENIIVTLYYIVLVLMIFPTIAMGVRIWNAKKS' A
#
# COMPACT_ATOMS: atom_id res chain seq x y z
N MET A 1 13.71 7.80 2.85
CA MET A 1 13.26 6.76 1.90
C MET A 1 13.54 5.33 2.41
N ARG A 2 13.45 5.08 3.72
CA ARG A 2 13.36 3.72 4.34
C ARG A 2 11.91 3.27 4.57
N THR A 3 10.97 4.22 4.47
CA THR A 3 9.58 4.11 4.91
C THR A 3 8.76 3.06 4.17
N TYR A 4 8.89 2.94 2.84
CA TYR A 4 8.02 2.05 2.06
C TYR A 4 8.43 0.57 2.12
N LYS A 5 9.73 0.27 2.18
CA LYS A 5 10.20 -1.10 2.39
C LYS A 5 9.80 -1.60 3.79
N GLU A 6 10.00 -0.75 4.80
CA GLU A 6 9.61 -1.06 6.18
C GLU A 6 8.09 -1.14 6.34
N TYR A 7 7.32 -0.40 5.55
CA TYR A 7 5.86 -0.52 5.50
C TYR A 7 5.43 -1.96 5.16
N TRP A 8 6.01 -2.54 4.11
CA TRP A 8 5.73 -3.94 3.73
C TRP A 8 6.33 -4.97 4.70
N LEU A 9 7.58 -4.78 5.14
CA LEU A 9 8.21 -5.71 6.09
C LEU A 9 7.51 -5.75 7.44
N ASN A 10 6.89 -4.65 7.84
CA ASN A 10 6.15 -4.53 9.10
C ASN A 10 4.63 -4.62 8.88
N ALA A 11 4.17 -5.28 7.82
CA ALA A 11 2.74 -5.37 7.49
C ALA A 11 1.87 -5.98 8.62
N PHE A 12 2.48 -6.81 9.48
CA PHE A 12 1.82 -7.44 10.62
C PHE A 12 2.39 -6.98 11.97
N ASN A 13 3.28 -5.99 11.97
CA ASN A 13 3.81 -5.43 13.21
C ASN A 13 2.96 -4.26 13.68
N TYR A 14 2.15 -4.54 14.70
CA TYR A 14 1.29 -3.56 15.38
C TYR A 14 1.94 -2.90 16.59
N LYS A 15 3.09 -3.42 17.04
CA LYS A 15 3.83 -2.93 18.20
C LYS A 15 4.93 -1.98 17.71
N GLY A 16 4.60 -0.70 17.67
CA GLY A 16 5.52 0.34 17.23
C GLY A 16 4.85 1.71 17.18
N ILE A 17 5.63 2.70 16.79
CA ILE A 17 5.22 4.09 16.65
C ILE A 17 5.46 4.49 15.19
N SER A 18 4.51 5.20 14.59
CA SER A 18 4.64 5.75 13.23
C SER A 18 4.00 7.13 13.19
N THR A 19 4.45 7.97 12.26
CA THR A 19 3.90 9.33 12.12
C THR A 19 2.80 9.36 11.06
N VAL A 20 1.93 10.38 11.13
CA VAL A 20 0.94 10.63 10.07
C VAL A 20 1.63 10.91 8.73
N THR A 21 2.79 11.58 8.75
CA THR A 21 3.60 11.83 7.55
C THR A 21 4.08 10.54 6.88
N ASP A 22 4.48 9.53 7.67
CA ASP A 22 4.88 8.23 7.13
C ASP A 22 3.73 7.54 6.39
N LEU A 23 2.52 7.61 6.97
CA LEU A 23 1.30 7.08 6.34
C LEU A 23 0.99 7.80 5.04
N LEU A 24 1.02 9.13 5.02
CA LEU A 24 0.76 9.91 3.81
C LEU A 24 1.75 9.57 2.68
N ILE A 25 3.04 9.46 3.01
CA ILE A 25 4.07 9.06 2.03
C ILE A 25 3.79 7.66 1.48
N CYS A 26 3.46 6.68 2.33
CA CYS A 26 3.19 5.32 1.87
C CYS A 26 1.91 5.24 1.04
N LEU A 27 0.86 6.00 1.40
CA LEU A 27 -0.36 6.09 0.61
C LEU A 27 -0.13 6.71 -0.77
N MET A 28 0.69 7.76 -0.88
CA MET A 28 1.05 8.33 -2.18
C MET A 28 1.80 7.32 -3.05
N ILE A 29 2.70 6.51 -2.48
CA ILE A 29 3.41 5.46 -3.22
C ILE A 29 2.45 4.35 -3.65
N ASN A 30 1.53 3.91 -2.78
CA ASN A 30 0.49 2.94 -3.13
C ASN A 30 -0.36 3.44 -4.30
N LEU A 31 -0.83 4.69 -4.25
CA LEU A 31 -1.58 5.30 -5.35
C LEU A 31 -0.77 5.33 -6.65
N GLY A 32 0.52 5.68 -6.58
CA GLY A 32 1.41 5.61 -7.74
C GLY A 32 1.47 4.22 -8.37
N ILE A 33 1.60 3.16 -7.55
CA ILE A 33 1.59 1.77 -8.03
C ILE A 33 0.26 1.41 -8.68
N LEU A 34 -0.87 1.80 -8.07
CA LEU A 34 -2.20 1.53 -8.63
C LEU A 34 -2.43 2.26 -9.96
N VAL A 35 -1.93 3.49 -10.10
CA VAL A 35 -1.95 4.23 -11.38
C VAL A 35 -1.12 3.51 -12.43
N LEU A 36 0.09 3.06 -12.08
CA LEU A 36 0.95 2.32 -13.01
C LEU A 36 0.29 1.02 -13.50
N ILE A 37 -0.39 0.26 -12.63
CA ILE A 37 -1.12 -0.94 -13.03
C ILE A 37 -2.27 -0.59 -14.00
N ASN A 38 -3.00 0.48 -13.75
CA ASN A 38 -4.05 0.93 -14.69
C ASN A 38 -3.49 1.35 -16.04
N LEU A 39 -2.33 2.02 -16.07
CA LEU A 39 -1.67 2.38 -17.32
C LEU A 39 -1.26 1.15 -18.13
N LEU A 40 -0.91 0.03 -17.49
CA LEU A 40 -0.68 -1.23 -18.21
C LEU A 40 -1.96 -1.74 -18.89
N GLY A 41 -3.12 -1.53 -18.28
CA GLY A 41 -4.41 -1.87 -18.88
C GLY A 41 -4.68 -1.18 -20.22
N LEU A 42 -4.12 0.00 -20.45
CA LEU A 42 -4.26 0.74 -21.72
C LEU A 42 -3.43 0.14 -22.87
N VAL A 43 -2.37 -0.60 -22.54
CA VAL A 43 -1.41 -1.15 -23.52
C VAL A 43 -1.67 -2.64 -23.78
N VAL A 44 -2.26 -3.34 -22.81
CA VAL A 44 -2.49 -4.77 -22.86
C VAL A 44 -3.73 -5.09 -23.73
N PRO A 45 -3.69 -6.15 -24.55
CA PRO A 45 -4.85 -6.56 -25.35
C PRO A 45 -6.07 -6.89 -24.48
N VAL A 46 -7.27 -6.60 -24.98
CA VAL A 46 -8.56 -6.85 -24.28
C VAL A 46 -8.68 -8.28 -23.76
N SER A 47 -8.14 -9.28 -24.47
CA SER A 47 -8.14 -10.69 -24.04
C SER A 47 -7.37 -10.96 -22.73
N LYS A 48 -6.48 -10.04 -22.31
CA LYS A 48 -5.70 -10.13 -21.08
C LYS A 48 -6.12 -9.10 -20.03
N GLU A 49 -7.16 -8.31 -20.30
CA GLU A 49 -7.66 -7.27 -19.38
C GLU A 49 -8.02 -7.87 -18.01
N ASN A 50 -8.71 -9.02 -17.99
CA ASN A 50 -9.05 -9.73 -16.75
C ASN A 50 -7.83 -10.05 -15.88
N ILE A 51 -6.67 -10.34 -16.48
CA ILE A 51 -5.44 -10.61 -15.74
C ILE A 51 -4.94 -9.33 -15.06
N ILE A 52 -4.96 -8.20 -15.76
CA ILE A 52 -4.53 -6.90 -15.22
C ILE A 52 -5.48 -6.44 -14.11
N VAL A 53 -6.79 -6.57 -14.32
CA VAL A 53 -7.81 -6.25 -13.32
C VAL A 53 -7.66 -7.14 -12.08
N THR A 54 -7.41 -8.44 -12.25
CA THR A 54 -7.15 -9.35 -11.14
C THR A 54 -5.90 -8.95 -10.37
N LEU A 55 -4.81 -8.64 -11.07
CA LEU A 55 -3.56 -8.16 -10.46
C LEU A 55 -3.79 -6.87 -9.66
N TYR A 56 -4.56 -5.92 -10.22
CA TYR A 56 -4.93 -4.68 -9.53
C TYR A 56 -5.60 -4.97 -8.19
N TYR A 57 -6.61 -5.86 -8.17
CA TYR A 57 -7.30 -6.21 -6.94
C TYR A 57 -6.42 -6.95 -5.93
N ILE A 58 -5.55 -7.85 -6.38
CA ILE A 58 -4.58 -8.53 -5.50
C ILE A 58 -3.68 -7.50 -4.82
N VAL A 59 -3.08 -6.59 -5.59
CA VAL A 59 -2.19 -5.55 -5.06
C VAL A 59 -2.93 -4.64 -4.08
N LEU A 60 -4.15 -4.24 -4.43
CA LEU A 60 -5.00 -3.41 -3.56
C LEU A 60 -5.26 -4.10 -2.22
N VAL A 61 -5.64 -5.38 -2.23
CA VAL A 61 -5.86 -6.16 -0.99
C VAL A 61 -4.57 -6.29 -0.18
N LEU A 62 -3.43 -6.57 -0.82
CA LEU A 62 -2.16 -6.71 -0.13
C LEU A 62 -1.73 -5.40 0.56
N MET A 63 -2.02 -4.24 -0.01
CA MET A 63 -1.71 -2.92 0.58
C MET A 63 -2.56 -2.61 1.83
N ILE A 64 -3.72 -3.25 2.01
CA ILE A 64 -4.58 -3.00 3.18
C ILE A 64 -3.86 -3.41 4.47
N PHE A 65 -3.20 -4.57 4.50
CA PHE A 65 -2.52 -5.09 5.70
C PHE A 65 -1.50 -4.10 6.29
N PRO A 66 -0.46 -3.66 5.56
CA PRO A 66 0.50 -2.71 6.08
C PRO A 66 -0.10 -1.32 6.37
N THR A 67 -1.16 -0.91 5.67
CA THR A 67 -1.89 0.33 5.97
C THR A 67 -2.56 0.27 7.34
N ILE A 68 -3.27 -0.83 7.64
CA ILE A 68 -3.92 -1.03 8.93
C ILE A 68 -2.86 -1.07 10.04
N ALA A 69 -1.78 -1.83 9.86
CA ALA A 69 -0.71 -1.92 10.85
C ALA A 69 -0.06 -0.55 11.13
N MET A 70 0.13 0.28 10.10
CA MET A 70 0.65 1.64 10.27
C MET A 70 -0.35 2.55 10.98
N GLY A 71 -1.66 2.43 10.68
CA GLY A 71 -2.72 3.15 11.38
C GLY A 71 -2.75 2.83 12.89
N VAL A 72 -2.61 1.56 13.26
CA VAL A 72 -2.50 1.14 14.67
C VAL A 72 -1.25 1.73 15.34
N ARG A 73 -0.10 1.77 14.65
CA ARG A 73 1.13 2.38 15.17
C ARG A 73 1.01 3.89 15.39
N ILE A 74 0.28 4.60 14.52
CA ILE A 74 -0.04 6.03 14.72
C ILE A 74 -0.97 6.21 15.92
N TRP A 75 -1.96 5.34 16.10
CA TRP A 75 -2.85 5.39 17.25
C TRP A 75 -2.08 5.20 18.57
N ASN A 76 -1.15 4.26 18.61
CA ASN A 76 -0.27 4.05 19.75
C ASN A 76 0.62 5.28 20.02
N ALA A 77 1.13 5.92 18.96
CA ALA A 77 1.93 7.14 19.08
C ALA A 77 1.17 8.29 19.74
N LYS A 78 -0.14 8.42 19.49
CA LYS A 78 -0.99 9.46 20.10
C LYS A 78 -1.32 9.20 21.57
N LYS A 79 -1.18 7.96 22.05
CA LYS A 79 -1.46 7.55 23.43
C LYS A 79 -0.25 7.64 24.35
N SER A 80 0.95 7.72 23.77
CA SER A 80 2.21 7.85 24.49
C SER A 80 2.55 9.32 24.75
#